data_AF-A0A9E1QBK7-F1
#
_entry.id   AF-A0A9E1QBK7-F1
#
_cell.length_a   1.000
_cell.length_b   1.000
_cell.length_c   1.000
_cell.angle_alpha   90.00
_cell.angle_beta   90.00
_cell.angle_gamma   90.00
#
_symmetry.space_group_name_H-M   'P 1'
#
loop_
_entity.id
_entity.type
_entity.pdbx_description
1 polymer ?
#
loop_
_entity_poly.entity_id
_entity_poly.type
_entity_poly.pdbx_seq_one_letter_code
_entity_poly.pdbx_strand_id
1 'polypeptide(L)'
;MEKYSAIWFFIAFVLSGSLGYYQYYYRVKKLTKFSFLLVIIRSLVFFLLMLVLLNPSITKESIINQKAKLSVLVDNSSSITFFKKDSLVHAILQNFKTHKKLNKRFDINYYSFGNLFQQSDSFSFDENQTDISMPLERISKIQKNASNAIVLLSDGNQTIGNDYQ
;
A
#
# COMPACT_ATOMS: atom_id res chain seq x y z
N MET A 1 -7.37 -18.14 -3.82
CA MET A 1 -7.90 -19.45 -3.39
C MET A 1 -8.93 -19.33 -2.26
N GLU A 2 -9.52 -18.16 -2.01
CA GLU A 2 -10.36 -17.97 -0.81
C GLU A 2 -11.81 -18.42 -0.97
N LYS A 3 -12.42 -18.20 -2.14
CA LYS A 3 -13.86 -18.53 -2.36
C LYS A 3 -14.19 -20.02 -2.21
N TYR A 4 -13.21 -20.91 -2.38
CA TYR A 4 -13.42 -22.37 -2.33
C TYR A 4 -12.81 -23.03 -1.08
N SER A 5 -12.12 -22.27 -0.22
CA SER A 5 -11.46 -22.82 0.97
C SER A 5 -12.46 -23.54 1.87
N ALA A 6 -13.61 -22.92 2.14
CA ALA A 6 -14.69 -23.52 2.95
C ALA A 6 -15.22 -24.86 2.41
N ILE A 7 -15.30 -25.01 1.08
CA ILE A 7 -15.73 -26.25 0.45
C ILE A 7 -14.69 -27.36 0.63
N TRP A 8 -13.40 -27.06 0.49
CA TRP A 8 -12.33 -28.03 0.74
C TRP A 8 -12.26 -28.47 2.20
N PHE A 9 -12.47 -27.54 3.15
CA PHE A 9 -12.62 -27.88 4.57
C PHE A 9 -13.79 -28.82 4.84
N PHE A 10 -14.95 -28.54 4.23
CA PHE A 10 -16.13 -29.38 4.37
C PHE A 10 -15.91 -30.80 3.81
N ILE A 11 -15.30 -30.90 2.62
CA ILE A 11 -14.95 -32.18 2.01
C ILE A 11 -13.98 -32.97 2.89
N ALA A 12 -12.94 -32.33 3.43
CA ALA A 12 -11.98 -32.97 4.33
C ALA A 12 -12.65 -33.49 5.61
N PHE A 13 -13.61 -32.74 6.15
CA PHE A 13 -14.38 -33.16 7.33
C PHE A 13 -15.23 -34.41 7.05
N VAL A 14 -15.98 -34.43 5.94
CA VAL A 14 -16.82 -35.59 5.57
C VAL A 14 -15.97 -36.82 5.25
N LEU A 15 -14.87 -36.67 4.52
CA LEU A 15 -13.98 -37.78 4.17
C LEU A 15 -13.29 -38.39 5.40
N SER A 16 -12.75 -37.55 6.30
CA SER A 16 -12.09 -38.03 7.52
C SER A 16 -13.06 -38.72 8.49
N GLY A 17 -14.29 -38.21 8.63
CA GLY A 17 -15.37 -38.87 9.37
C GLY A 17 -15.71 -40.25 8.80
N SER A 18 -15.91 -40.31 7.47
CA SER A 18 -16.24 -41.56 6.78
C SER A 18 -15.13 -42.61 6.90
N LEU A 19 -13.86 -42.20 6.81
CA LEU A 19 -12.70 -43.09 6.96
C LEU A 19 -12.58 -43.67 8.38
N GLY A 20 -12.81 -42.85 9.41
CA GLY A 20 -12.79 -43.32 10.80
C GLY A 20 -13.94 -44.30 11.08
N TYR A 21 -15.14 -43.99 10.62
CA TYR A 21 -16.30 -44.88 10.73
C TYR A 21 -16.06 -46.23 10.04
N TYR A 22 -15.56 -46.20 8.80
CA TYR A 22 -15.26 -47.41 8.04
C TYR A 22 -14.26 -48.32 8.77
N GLN A 23 -13.21 -47.76 9.37
CA GLN A 23 -12.19 -48.55 10.08
C GLN A 23 -12.70 -49.27 11.33
N TYR A 24 -13.57 -48.63 12.12
CA TYR A 24 -13.92 -49.13 13.46
C TYR A 24 -15.34 -49.67 13.60
N TYR A 25 -16.26 -49.35 12.68
CA TYR A 25 -17.62 -49.91 12.66
C TYR A 25 -17.85 -50.88 11.51
N TYR A 26 -17.37 -50.58 10.30
CA TYR A 26 -17.63 -51.44 9.14
C TYR A 26 -16.66 -52.63 9.05
N ARG A 27 -15.37 -52.41 9.34
CA ARG A 27 -14.34 -53.46 9.18
C ARG A 27 -14.18 -54.40 10.37
N VAL A 28 -14.80 -54.10 11.52
CA VAL A 28 -14.56 -54.79 12.78
C VAL A 28 -15.70 -55.76 13.10
N LYS A 29 -15.37 -57.04 13.32
CA LYS A 29 -16.36 -58.11 13.61
C LYS A 29 -17.03 -57.99 14.98
N LYS A 30 -16.43 -57.29 15.94
CA LYS A 30 -16.97 -57.07 17.29
C LYS A 30 -16.77 -55.62 17.71
N LEU A 31 -17.87 -54.94 17.98
CA LEU A 31 -17.85 -53.57 18.53
C LEU A 31 -17.52 -53.62 20.02
N THR A 32 -16.70 -52.68 20.47
CA THR A 32 -16.37 -52.47 21.88
C THR A 32 -17.04 -51.20 22.38
N LYS A 33 -17.19 -51.05 23.71
CA LYS A 33 -17.74 -49.80 24.30
C LYS A 33 -16.92 -48.55 23.92
N PHE A 34 -15.64 -48.72 23.59
CA PHE A 34 -14.75 -47.63 23.19
C PHE A 34 -14.67 -47.41 21.67
N SER A 35 -15.35 -48.24 20.85
CA SER A 35 -15.31 -48.13 19.39
C SER A 35 -15.72 -46.72 18.91
N PHE A 36 -16.69 -46.09 19.56
CA PHE A 36 -17.11 -44.73 19.25
C PHE A 36 -15.99 -43.70 19.49
N LEU A 37 -15.32 -43.76 20.65
CA LEU A 37 -14.21 -42.87 20.97
C LEU A 37 -13.04 -43.06 20.00
N LEU A 38 -12.75 -44.31 19.61
CA LEU A 38 -11.69 -44.63 18.65
C LEU A 38 -11.99 -44.09 17.24
N VAL A 39 -13.26 -44.09 16.80
CA VAL A 39 -13.66 -43.43 15.55
C VAL A 39 -13.35 -41.94 15.60
N ILE A 40 -13.75 -41.26 16.67
CA ILE A 40 -13.54 -39.81 16.80
C ILE A 40 -12.06 -39.47 16.75
N ILE A 41 -11.24 -40.16 17.56
CA ILE A 41 -9.79 -39.94 17.59
C ILE A 41 -9.18 -40.19 16.21
N ARG A 42 -9.57 -41.28 15.53
CA ARG A 42 -9.01 -41.62 14.22
C ARG A 42 -9.44 -40.63 13.13
N SER A 43 -10.71 -40.24 13.10
CA SER A 43 -11.21 -39.21 12.17
C SER A 43 -10.50 -37.88 12.40
N LEU A 44 -10.24 -37.50 13.65
CA LEU A 44 -9.49 -36.29 13.98
C LEU A 44 -8.06 -36.32 13.40
N VAL A 45 -7.35 -37.45 13.51
CA VAL A 45 -6.01 -37.61 12.91
C VAL A 45 -6.05 -37.43 11.40
N PHE A 46 -6.99 -38.08 10.70
CA PHE A 46 -7.12 -37.93 9.24
C PHE A 46 -7.53 -36.51 8.84
N PHE A 47 -8.39 -35.86 9.63
CA PHE A 47 -8.79 -34.49 9.40
C PHE A 47 -7.59 -33.55 9.51
N LEU A 48 -6.80 -33.65 10.59
CA LEU A 48 -5.59 -32.85 10.77
C LEU A 48 -4.56 -33.07 9.66
N LEU A 49 -4.36 -34.32 9.20
CA LEU A 49 -3.49 -34.62 8.06
C LEU A 49 -3.99 -33.93 6.77
N MET A 50 -5.30 -33.98 6.50
CA MET A 50 -5.87 -33.26 5.36
C MET A 50 -5.73 -31.74 5.52
N LEU A 51 -5.89 -31.18 6.72
CA LEU A 51 -5.68 -29.75 6.95
C LEU A 51 -4.24 -29.32 6.65
N VAL A 52 -3.26 -30.11 7.06
CA VAL A 52 -1.85 -29.85 6.73
C VAL A 52 -1.63 -29.87 5.22
N LEU A 53 -2.26 -30.83 4.51
CA LEU A 53 -2.15 -30.93 3.05
C LEU A 53 -2.84 -29.76 2.32
N LEU A 54 -3.96 -29.28 2.85
CA LEU A 54 -4.70 -28.13 2.30
C LEU A 54 -4.00 -26.80 2.56
N ASN A 55 -3.10 -26.74 3.55
CA ASN A 55 -2.33 -25.55 3.94
C ASN A 55 -3.16 -24.25 3.97
N PRO A 56 -4.20 -24.18 4.82
CA PRO A 56 -5.11 -23.04 4.82
C PRO A 56 -4.38 -21.77 5.29
N SER A 57 -4.44 -20.72 4.48
CA SER A 57 -4.01 -19.38 4.88
C SER A 57 -5.18 -18.57 5.45
N ILE A 58 -4.90 -17.83 6.53
CA ILE A 58 -5.84 -16.88 7.12
C ILE A 58 -5.43 -15.50 6.64
N THR A 59 -6.25 -14.88 5.80
CA THR A 59 -6.07 -13.47 5.44
C THR A 59 -6.71 -12.58 6.50
N LYS A 60 -5.97 -11.55 6.91
CA LYS A 60 -6.47 -10.49 7.78
C LYS A 60 -6.48 -9.21 6.96
N GLU A 61 -7.67 -8.68 6.73
CA GLU A 61 -7.80 -7.34 6.18
C GLU A 61 -7.60 -6.32 7.31
N SER A 62 -6.68 -5.37 7.11
CA SER A 62 -6.49 -4.25 8.03
C SER A 62 -6.84 -2.96 7.30
N ILE A 63 -7.83 -2.23 7.84
CA ILE A 63 -8.23 -0.93 7.30
C ILE A 63 -7.43 0.13 8.06
N ILE A 64 -6.42 0.68 7.40
CA ILE A 64 -5.58 1.73 7.97
C ILE A 64 -5.99 3.06 7.34
N ASN A 65 -6.45 4.01 8.17
CA ASN A 65 -6.74 5.36 7.69
C ASN A 65 -5.43 6.09 7.40
N GLN A 66 -5.08 6.24 6.12
CA GLN A 66 -3.93 7.01 5.68
C GLN A 66 -4.34 8.44 5.33
N LYS A 67 -3.51 9.43 5.71
CA LYS A 67 -3.69 10.81 5.28
C LYS A 67 -3.48 10.91 3.77
N ALA A 68 -4.20 11.82 3.12
CA ALA A 68 -3.94 12.16 1.72
C ALA A 68 -2.54 12.76 1.57
N LYS A 69 -1.82 12.43 0.50
CA LYS A 69 -0.49 13.02 0.25
C LYS A 69 -0.63 14.32 -0.51
N LEU A 70 0.12 15.33 -0.10
CA LEU A 70 0.25 16.62 -0.79
C LEU A 70 1.71 16.77 -1.24
N SER A 71 1.95 16.79 -2.54
CA SER A 71 3.28 17.08 -3.10
C SER A 71 3.39 18.54 -3.45
N VAL A 72 4.32 19.24 -2.81
CA VAL A 72 4.68 20.62 -3.13
C VAL A 72 5.95 20.59 -3.97
N LEU A 73 5.84 21.00 -5.23
CA LEU A 73 6.93 21.04 -6.21
C LEU A 73 7.38 22.49 -6.31
N VAL A 74 8.66 22.74 -6.01
CA VAL A 74 9.25 24.07 -6.00
C VAL A 74 10.33 24.15 -7.04
N ASP A 75 10.19 25.12 -7.93
CA ASP A 75 11.19 25.48 -8.92
C ASP A 75 12.40 26.10 -8.21
N ASN A 76 13.56 25.48 -8.38
CA ASN A 76 14.82 25.90 -7.79
C ASN A 76 15.73 26.61 -8.80
N SER A 77 15.17 27.08 -9.92
CA SER A 77 15.91 27.85 -10.91
C SER A 77 16.20 29.28 -10.45
N SER A 78 17.27 29.84 -11.03
CA SER A 78 17.69 31.23 -10.86
C SER A 78 16.70 32.26 -11.39
N SER A 79 15.68 31.85 -12.15
CA SER A 79 14.59 32.73 -12.58
C SER A 79 13.80 33.29 -11.39
N ILE A 80 13.63 32.50 -10.32
CA ILE A 80 12.87 32.89 -9.13
C ILE A 80 13.55 34.05 -8.40
N THR A 81 14.87 33.99 -8.25
CA THR A 81 15.67 35.07 -7.66
C THR A 81 15.77 36.27 -8.60
N PHE A 82 15.88 36.04 -9.91
CA PHE A 82 15.85 37.10 -10.92
C PHE A 82 14.59 37.97 -10.82
N PHE A 83 13.41 37.36 -10.61
CA PHE A 83 12.15 38.07 -10.40
C PHE A 83 11.91 38.51 -8.94
N LYS A 84 12.89 38.35 -8.05
CA LYS A 84 12.82 38.69 -6.61
C LYS A 84 11.63 38.02 -5.90
N LYS A 85 11.36 36.76 -6.24
CA LYS A 85 10.26 35.95 -5.69
C LYS A 85 10.72 34.95 -4.64
N ASP A 86 12.02 34.81 -4.42
CA ASP A 86 12.65 33.96 -3.40
C ASP A 86 11.99 34.10 -2.02
N SER A 87 11.86 35.35 -1.54
CA SER A 87 11.28 35.66 -0.23
C SER A 87 9.80 35.29 -0.14
N LEU A 88 9.06 35.42 -1.25
CA LEU A 88 7.65 35.03 -1.34
C LEU A 88 7.50 33.51 -1.33
N VAL A 89 8.34 32.78 -2.07
CA VAL A 89 8.33 31.31 -2.07
C VAL A 89 8.67 30.77 -0.68
N HIS A 90 9.69 31.32 -0.02
CA HIS A 90 10.02 30.94 1.37
C HIS A 90 8.87 31.23 2.34
N ALA A 91 8.17 32.36 2.21
CA ALA A 91 7.00 32.68 3.04
C ALA A 91 5.84 31.68 2.84
N ILE A 92 5.57 31.29 1.59
CA ILE A 92 4.54 30.27 1.28
C ILE A 92 4.92 28.93 1.89
N LEU A 93 6.18 28.50 1.74
CA LEU A 93 6.66 27.24 2.31
C LEU A 93 6.60 27.23 3.84
N GLN A 94 6.98 28.34 4.47
CA GLN A 94 6.88 28.48 5.92
C GLN A 94 5.42 28.44 6.40
N ASN A 95 4.51 29.06 5.64
CA ASN A 95 3.08 28.96 5.92
C ASN A 95 2.58 27.51 5.82
N PHE A 96 2.95 26.75 4.79
CA PHE A 96 2.60 25.33 4.71
C PHE A 96 3.16 24.50 5.87
N LYS A 97 4.42 24.73 6.25
CA LYS A 97 5.07 24.03 7.37
C LYS A 97 4.39 24.34 8.72
N THR A 98 3.92 25.56 8.93
CA THR A 98 3.32 25.99 10.21
C THR A 98 1.79 25.82 10.29
N HIS A 99 1.11 25.63 9.15
CA HIS A 99 -0.36 25.59 9.10
C HIS A 99 -0.94 24.29 9.69
N LYS A 100 -1.40 24.35 10.95
CA LYS A 100 -1.91 23.19 11.71
C LYS A 100 -3.02 22.41 11.00
N LYS A 101 -4.00 23.09 10.38
CA LYS A 101 -5.12 22.41 9.70
C LYS A 101 -4.65 21.65 8.46
N LEU A 102 -3.60 22.12 7.79
CA LEU A 102 -3.07 21.50 6.57
C LEU A 102 -2.33 20.22 6.93
N ASN A 103 -1.38 20.31 7.86
CA ASN A 103 -0.59 19.18 8.38
C ASN A 103 -1.45 18.11 9.12
N LYS A 104 -2.65 18.47 9.59
CA LYS A 104 -3.60 17.50 10.14
C LYS A 104 -4.27 16.66 9.05
N ARG A 105 -4.60 17.26 7.89
CA ARG A 105 -5.33 16.61 6.79
C ARG A 105 -4.41 15.91 5.80
N PHE A 106 -3.25 16.49 5.53
CA PHE A 106 -2.31 16.01 4.52
C PHE A 106 -0.99 15.58 5.14
N ASP A 107 -0.37 14.60 4.48
CA ASP A 107 1.05 14.28 4.63
C ASP A 107 1.81 15.01 3.49
N ILE A 108 2.55 16.06 3.84
CA ILE A 108 3.11 17.02 2.89
C ILE A 108 4.56 16.66 2.58
N ASN A 109 4.88 16.46 1.30
CA ASN A 109 6.23 16.24 0.82
C ASN A 109 6.67 17.42 -0.05
N TYR A 110 7.87 17.94 0.21
CA TYR A 110 8.44 19.06 -0.53
C TYR A 110 9.51 18.54 -1.49
N TYR A 111 9.45 18.98 -2.74
CA TYR A 111 10.39 18.61 -3.78
C TYR A 111 10.95 19.86 -4.44
N SER A 112 12.26 19.80 -4.73
CA SER A 112 12.99 20.74 -5.56
C SER A 112 13.09 20.20 -6.98
N PHE A 113 12.93 21.08 -7.97
CA PHE A 113 13.18 20.74 -9.38
C PHE A 113 13.84 21.87 -10.15
N GLY A 114 14.55 21.49 -11.21
CA GLY A 114 15.31 22.37 -12.11
C GLY A 114 16.27 21.52 -12.96
N ASN A 115 17.53 21.45 -12.55
CA ASN A 115 18.52 20.47 -13.01
C ASN A 115 18.15 19.04 -12.61
N LEU A 116 17.69 18.85 -11.37
CA LEU A 116 17.38 17.54 -10.79
C LEU A 116 16.07 17.59 -10.01
N PHE A 117 15.28 16.53 -10.09
CA PHE A 117 14.10 16.35 -9.26
C PHE A 117 14.44 15.57 -7.98
N GLN A 118 14.33 16.21 -6.81
CA GLN A 118 14.66 15.58 -5.53
C GLN A 118 13.78 16.10 -4.38
N GLN A 119 13.62 15.28 -3.34
CA GLN A 119 12.96 15.71 -2.11
C GLN A 119 13.90 16.64 -1.34
N SER A 120 13.45 17.84 -0.99
CA SER A 120 14.28 18.83 -0.28
C SER A 120 13.44 19.74 0.61
N ASP A 121 14.03 20.13 1.73
CA ASP A 121 13.50 21.13 2.65
C ASP A 121 14.17 22.51 2.52
N SER A 122 15.21 22.60 1.69
CA SER A 122 16.00 23.80 1.40
C SER A 122 15.99 24.09 -0.09
N PHE A 123 15.89 25.37 -0.44
CA PHE A 123 15.82 25.87 -1.82
C PHE A 123 16.81 27.03 -1.95
N SER A 124 17.73 26.91 -2.91
CA SER A 124 18.85 27.83 -3.15
C SER A 124 18.60 28.75 -4.35
N PHE A 125 17.67 28.39 -5.24
CA PHE A 125 17.28 29.15 -6.43
C PHE A 125 18.48 29.53 -7.32
N ASP A 126 19.40 28.59 -7.52
CA ASP A 126 20.66 28.75 -8.24
C ASP A 126 20.78 27.81 -9.44
N GLU A 127 19.74 27.04 -9.75
CA GLU A 127 19.75 26.13 -10.89
C GLU A 127 19.56 26.88 -12.21
N ASN A 128 20.15 26.37 -13.30
CA ASN A 128 20.25 27.09 -14.57
C ASN A 128 19.12 26.74 -15.54
N GLN A 129 18.28 25.76 -15.20
CA GLN A 129 17.23 25.27 -16.06
C GLN A 129 15.98 24.92 -15.27
N THR A 130 14.85 24.96 -15.95
CA THR A 130 13.53 24.61 -15.44
C THR A 130 12.91 23.54 -16.35
N ASP A 131 12.61 22.37 -15.78
CA ASP A 131 11.83 21.30 -16.40
C ASP A 131 10.57 21.05 -15.57
N ILE A 132 9.42 21.56 -16.01
CA ILE A 132 8.14 21.41 -15.30
C ILE A 132 7.52 20.04 -15.64
N SER A 133 7.77 19.53 -16.85
CA SER A 133 7.26 18.23 -17.29
C SER A 133 7.79 17.07 -16.45
N MET A 134 9.08 17.07 -16.11
CA MET A 134 9.73 16.02 -15.34
C MET A 134 9.12 15.78 -13.94
N PRO A 135 8.96 16.78 -13.06
CA PRO A 135 8.40 16.57 -11.74
C PRO A 135 6.92 16.14 -11.80
N LEU A 136 6.13 16.65 -12.74
CA LEU A 136 4.72 16.25 -12.92
C LEU A 136 4.60 14.79 -13.35
N GLU A 137 5.40 14.35 -14.31
CA GLU A 137 5.46 12.95 -14.73
C GLU A 137 5.94 12.02 -13.60
N ARG A 138 6.99 12.42 -12.87
CA ARG A 138 7.54 11.60 -11.78
C ARG A 138 6.53 11.46 -10.64
N ILE A 139 5.90 12.55 -10.23
CA ILE A 139 4.90 12.51 -9.15
C ILE A 139 3.69 11.69 -9.57
N SER A 140 3.14 11.91 -10.78
CA SER A 140 1.99 11.12 -11.25
C SER A 140 2.27 9.60 -11.28
N LYS A 141 3.50 9.19 -11.61
CA LYS A 141 3.96 7.79 -11.52
C LYS A 141 4.06 7.31 -10.06
N ILE A 142 4.61 8.11 -9.16
CA ILE A 142 4.74 7.78 -7.73
C ILE A 142 3.36 7.68 -7.04
N GLN A 143 2.39 8.48 -7.50
CA GLN A 143 1.12 8.74 -6.82
C GLN A 143 -0.10 8.09 -7.47
N LYS A 144 0.11 7.12 -8.37
CA LYS A 144 -0.92 6.54 -9.25
C LYS A 144 -2.16 5.95 -8.55
N ASN A 145 -2.04 5.51 -7.30
CA ASN A 145 -3.08 4.75 -6.58
C ASN A 145 -3.60 5.42 -5.30
N ALA A 146 -3.32 6.72 -5.08
CA ALA A 146 -3.78 7.42 -3.88
C ALA A 146 -4.46 8.76 -4.22
N SER A 147 -5.37 9.19 -3.35
CA SER A 147 -6.01 10.51 -3.42
C SER A 147 -4.97 11.58 -3.09
N ASN A 148 -4.35 12.13 -4.13
CA ASN A 148 -3.19 13.01 -3.98
C ASN A 148 -3.46 14.38 -4.60
N ALA A 149 -2.86 15.41 -3.99
CA ALA A 149 -2.90 16.77 -4.49
C ALA A 149 -1.47 17.23 -4.82
N ILE A 150 -1.33 18.02 -5.88
CA ILE A 150 -0.06 18.59 -6.32
C ILE A 150 -0.18 20.11 -6.27
N VAL A 151 0.82 20.75 -5.68
CA VAL A 151 1.00 22.22 -5.71
C VAL A 151 2.32 22.49 -6.40
N LEU A 152 2.27 23.21 -7.53
CA LEU A 152 3.44 23.62 -8.28
C LEU A 152 3.72 25.10 -7.99
N LEU A 153 4.95 25.41 -7.60
CA LEU A 153 5.47 26.76 -7.43
C LEU A 153 6.58 26.97 -8.45
N SER A 154 6.32 27.77 -9.48
CA SER A 154 7.26 28.16 -10.54
C SER A 154 6.85 29.54 -11.08
N ASP A 155 7.78 30.22 -11.73
CA ASP A 155 7.48 31.42 -12.53
C ASP A 155 6.77 31.08 -13.86
N GLY A 156 6.68 29.79 -14.22
CA GLY A 156 5.94 29.27 -15.36
C GLY A 156 6.75 29.15 -16.65
N ASN A 157 8.00 29.59 -16.66
CA ASN A 157 8.86 29.52 -17.84
C ASN A 157 9.68 28.24 -17.86
N GLN A 158 9.24 27.28 -18.68
CA GLN A 158 10.00 26.06 -18.90
C GLN A 158 11.13 26.30 -19.92
N THR A 159 12.36 25.90 -19.58
CA THR A 159 13.52 26.02 -20.48
C THR A 159 13.84 24.73 -21.20
N ILE A 160 13.50 23.58 -20.61
CA ILE A 160 13.72 22.24 -21.15
C ILE A 160 12.56 21.30 -20.81
N GLY A 161 12.42 20.21 -21.57
CA GLY A 161 11.35 19.22 -21.35
C GLY A 161 10.19 19.40 -22.33
N ASN A 162 9.18 18.53 -22.18
CA ASN A 162 8.00 18.52 -23.05
C ASN A 162 7.02 19.62 -22.65
N ASP A 163 6.21 20.09 -23.60
CA ASP A 163 5.10 20.98 -23.26
C ASP A 163 4.22 20.33 -22.18
N TYR A 164 3.95 21.10 -21.13
CA TYR A 164 3.21 20.65 -19.95
C TYR A 164 1.74 21.11 -19.99
N GLN A 165 1.35 21.89 -21.01
CA GLN A 165 -0.03 22.29 -21.30
C GLN A 165 -0.86 21.16 -21.94
#